data_AF-R7HJQ5-F1
#
_entry.id   AF-R7HJQ5-F1
#
_cell.length_a   1.000
_cell.length_b   1.000
_cell.length_c   1.000
_cell.angle_alpha   90.00
_cell.angle_beta   90.00
_cell.angle_gamma   90.00
#
_symmetry.space_group_name_H-M   'P 1'
#
loop_
_entity.id
_entity.type
_entity.pdbx_description
1 polymer ?
#
loop_
_entity_poly.entity_id
_entity_poly.type
_entity_poly.pdbx_seq_one_letter_code
_entity_poly.pdbx_strand_id
1 'polypeptide(L)'
;MVKIYPFVSSKIEKIPYNLGNLIYYILLVVITIDMFISFSACIRMGLRHEGYKPLTGYGEFLDKVYNDERMKKSYTNMVVR
;
A
#
# COMPACT_ATOMS: atom_id res chain seq x y z
N MET A 1 32.75 3.01 4.61
CA MET A 1 31.27 2.96 4.50
C MET A 1 30.54 3.86 5.53
N VAL A 2 31.17 4.93 6.06
CA VAL A 2 30.66 5.72 7.21
C VAL A 2 30.35 7.20 6.86
N LYS A 3 30.69 7.68 5.65
CA LYS A 3 30.56 9.10 5.31
C LYS A 3 29.14 9.56 4.98
N ILE A 4 28.18 8.66 4.71
CA ILE A 4 26.82 9.05 4.29
C ILE A 4 25.94 9.39 5.51
N TYR A 5 26.11 8.65 6.60
CA TYR A 5 25.32 8.80 7.83
C TYR A 5 25.33 10.24 8.41
N PRO A 6 26.48 10.92 8.56
CA PRO A 6 26.48 12.29 9.10
C PRO A 6 25.77 13.31 8.21
N PHE A 7 25.79 13.13 6.88
CA PHE A 7 25.11 14.04 5.95
C PHE A 7 23.59 13.87 5.96
N VAL A 8 23.10 12.64 6.17
CA VAL A 8 21.66 12.38 6.26
C VAL A 8 21.14 12.78 7.65
N SER A 9 21.88 12.44 8.71
CA SER A 9 21.51 12.80 10.09
C SER A 9 21.38 14.31 10.28
N SER A 10 22.34 15.09 9.78
CA SER A 10 22.31 16.56 9.87
C SER A 10 21.17 17.22 9.09
N LYS A 11 20.55 16.52 8.13
CA LYS A 11 19.36 17.00 7.42
C LYS A 11 18.07 16.67 8.17
N ILE A 12 18.02 15.53 8.85
CA ILE A 12 16.85 15.11 9.64
C ILE A 12 16.73 15.97 10.89
N GLU A 13 17.83 16.29 11.56
CA GLU A 13 17.86 17.18 12.73
C GLU A 13 17.40 18.62 12.44
N LYS A 14 17.46 19.06 11.18
CA LYS A 14 16.95 20.38 10.76
C LYS A 14 15.43 20.44 10.68
N ILE A 15 14.74 19.30 10.69
CA ILE A 15 13.29 19.26 10.62
C ILE A 15 12.74 19.56 12.03
N PRO A 16 11.93 20.61 12.21
CA PRO A 16 11.36 20.90 13.52
C PRO A 16 10.43 19.76 13.95
N TYR A 17 10.56 19.34 15.22
CA TYR A 17 9.86 18.18 15.76
C TYR A 17 8.34 18.22 15.52
N ASN A 18 7.72 19.41 15.67
CA ASN A 18 6.29 19.60 15.46
C ASN A 18 5.86 19.33 14.01
N LEU A 19 6.68 19.71 13.03
CA LEU A 19 6.43 19.46 11.62
C LEU A 19 6.65 17.97 11.29
N GLY A 20 7.70 17.37 11.86
CA GLY A 20 7.98 15.94 11.73
C GLY A 20 6.82 15.08 12.25
N ASN A 21 6.25 15.45 13.40
CA ASN A 21 5.11 14.73 13.99
C ASN A 21 3.85 14.84 13.11
N LEU A 22 3.54 16.03 12.60
CA LEU A 22 2.40 16.22 11.68
C LEU A 22 2.56 15.35 10.43
N ILE A 23 3.74 15.40 9.79
CA ILE A 23 4.05 14.61 8.60
C ILE A 23 3.97 13.12 8.91
N TYR A 24 4.47 12.67 10.06
CA TYR A 24 4.37 11.28 10.50
C TYR A 24 2.92 10.81 10.58
N TYR A 25 2.03 11.56 11.24
CA TYR A 25 0.62 11.19 11.33
C TYR A 25 -0.06 11.15 9.97
N ILE A 26 0.24 12.09 9.08
CA ILE A 26 -0.28 12.10 7.70
C ILE A 26 0.19 10.83 6.97
N LEU A 27 1.49 10.52 7.02
CA LEU A 27 2.06 9.33 6.39
C LEU A 27 1.48 8.04 6.96
N LEU A 28 1.30 7.97 8.28
CA LEU A 28 0.71 6.83 8.96
C LEU A 28 -0.71 6.57 8.45
N VAL A 29 -1.54 7.61 8.34
CA VAL A 29 -2.90 7.49 7.81
C VAL A 29 -2.88 7.04 6.35
N VAL A 30 -2.01 7.62 5.52
CA VAL A 30 -1.87 7.26 4.09
C VAL A 30 -1.47 5.79 3.94
N ILE A 31 -0.43 5.34 4.66
CA ILE A 31 0.04 3.95 4.61
C ILE A 31 -1.04 2.99 5.14
N THR A 32 -1.76 3.38 6.19
CA THR A 32 -2.84 2.56 6.74
C THR A 32 -3.94 2.33 5.69
N ILE A 33 -4.36 3.38 4.99
CA ILE A 33 -5.35 3.29 3.92
C ILE A 33 -4.81 2.46 2.75
N ASP A 34 -3.57 2.71 2.32
CA ASP A 34 -2.93 1.98 1.23
C ASP A 34 -2.84 0.47 1.51
N MET A 35 -2.45 0.11 2.73
CA MET A 35 -2.39 -1.27 3.19
C MET A 35 -3.78 -1.91 3.21
N PHE A 36 -4.81 -1.16 3.65
CA PHE A 36 -6.19 -1.65 3.67
C PHE A 36 -6.72 -1.95 2.25
N ILE A 37 -6.47 -1.04 1.31
CA ILE A 37 -6.84 -1.21 -0.10
C ILE A 37 -6.07 -2.41 -0.69
N SER A 38 -4.76 -2.47 -0.47
CA SER A 38 -3.92 -3.57 -0.96
C SER A 38 -4.39 -4.93 -0.44
N PHE A 39 -4.73 -5.03 0.85
CA PHE A 39 -5.26 -6.24 1.46
C PHE A 39 -6.61 -6.65 0.85
N SER A 40 -7.52 -5.69 0.70
CA SER A 40 -8.84 -5.95 0.09
C SER A 40 -8.74 -6.42 -1.38
N ALA A 41 -7.79 -5.87 -2.15
CA ALA A 41 -7.53 -6.28 -3.53
C ALA A 41 -7.03 -7.73 -3.60
N CYS A 42 -6.13 -8.14 -2.70
CA CYS A 42 -5.67 -9.54 -2.60
C CYS A 42 -6.83 -10.49 -2.29
N ILE A 43 -7.71 -10.15 -1.35
CA ILE A 43 -8.89 -10.97 -1.03
C ILE A 43 -9.82 -11.07 -2.26
N ARG A 44 -10.09 -9.95 -2.94
CA ARG A 44 -10.91 -9.94 -4.17
C ARG A 44 -10.31 -10.82 -5.25
N MET A 45 -8.99 -10.82 -5.42
CA MET A 45 -8.31 -11.69 -6.38
C MET A 45 -8.53 -13.18 -6.05
N GLY A 46 -8.43 -13.57 -4.77
CA GLY A 46 -8.76 -14.93 -4.32
C GLY A 46 -10.22 -15.31 -4.59
N LEU A 47 -11.15 -14.45 -4.18
CA LEU A 47 -12.59 -14.66 -4.41
C LEU A 47 -12.95 -14.76 -5.90
N ARG A 48 -12.29 -13.98 -6.77
CA ARG A 48 -12.48 -14.07 -8.23
C ARG A 48 -11.99 -15.41 -8.79
N HIS A 49 -10.90 -15.96 -8.24
CA HIS A 49 -10.41 -17.28 -8.64
C HIS A 49 -11.37 -18.40 -8.25
N GLU A 50 -12.01 -18.27 -7.08
CA GLU A 50 -13.07 -19.19 -6.62
C GLU A 50 -14.43 -18.99 -7.33
N GLY A 51 -14.55 -17.99 -8.22
CA GLY A 51 -15.74 -17.73 -9.02
C GLY A 51 -16.79 -16.82 -8.37
N TYR A 52 -16.49 -16.20 -7.22
CA TYR A 52 -17.41 -15.27 -6.55
C TYR A 52 -17.42 -13.89 -7.22
N LYS A 53 -18.62 -13.43 -7.59
CA LYS A 53 -18.84 -12.07 -8.13
C LYS A 53 -18.77 -11.00 -7.04
N PRO A 54 -18.47 -9.74 -7.39
CA PRO A 54 -18.59 -8.62 -6.44
C PRO A 54 -20.01 -8.52 -5.88
N LEU A 55 -20.11 -8.47 -4.56
CA LEU A 55 -21.39 -8.29 -3.84
C LEU A 55 -21.67 -6.82 -3.51
N THR A 56 -20.65 -5.96 -3.58
CA THR A 56 -20.72 -4.56 -3.16
C THR A 56 -20.05 -3.65 -4.19
N GLY A 57 -20.49 -2.39 -4.29
CA GLY A 57 -19.88 -1.40 -5.19
C GLY A 57 -18.40 -1.11 -4.89
N TYR A 58 -17.97 -1.33 -3.65
CA TYR A 58 -16.54 -1.29 -3.29
C TYR A 58 -15.76 -2.46 -3.94
N GLY A 59 -16.35 -3.67 -3.96
CA GLY A 59 -15.78 -4.82 -4.66
C GLY A 59 -15.71 -4.60 -6.17
N GLU A 60 -16.72 -3.96 -6.77
CA GLU A 60 -16.69 -3.60 -8.20
C GLU A 60 -15.60 -2.57 -8.53
N PHE A 61 -15.43 -1.56 -7.66
CA PHE A 61 -14.34 -0.59 -7.78
C PHE A 61 -12.97 -1.27 -7.71
N LEU A 62 -12.78 -2.15 -6.73
CA LEU A 62 -11.55 -2.91 -6.58
C LEU A 62 -11.28 -3.79 -7.79
N ASP A 63 -12.29 -4.51 -8.30
CA ASP A 63 -12.13 -5.32 -9.49
C ASP A 63 -11.71 -4.46 -10.69
N LYS A 64 -12.36 -3.33 -10.93
CA LYS A 64 -12.07 -2.44 -12.06
C LYS A 64 -10.67 -1.81 -11.98
N VAL A 65 -10.24 -1.42 -10.79
CA VAL A 65 -8.97 -0.70 -10.58
C VAL A 65 -7.79 -1.66 -10.40
N TYR A 66 -8.03 -2.83 -9.79
CA TYR A 66 -7.06 -3.89 -9.51
C TYR A 66 -7.40 -5.17 -10.29
N ASN A 67 -7.50 -5.03 -11.61
CA ASN A 67 -7.62 -6.15 -12.54
C ASN A 67 -6.43 -7.13 -12.38
N ASP A 68 -6.62 -8.39 -12.83
CA ASP A 68 -5.60 -9.44 -12.70
C ASP A 68 -4.26 -9.11 -13.37
N GLU A 69 -4.28 -8.38 -14.49
CA GLU A 69 -3.05 -7.95 -15.15
C GLU A 69 -2.21 -7.02 -14.26
N ARG A 70 -2.89 -6.07 -13.59
CA ARG A 70 -2.24 -5.16 -12.65
C ARG A 70 -1.77 -5.90 -11.40
N MET A 71 -2.60 -6.79 -10.89
CA MET A 71 -2.27 -7.61 -9.72
C MET A 71 -1.07 -8.51 -9.98
N LYS A 72 -0.97 -9.15 -11.15
CA LYS A 72 0.21 -9.94 -11.56
C LYS A 72 1.48 -9.10 -11.69
N LYS A 73 1.37 -7.82 -12.08
CA LYS A 73 2.52 -6.91 -12.15
C LYS A 73 3.03 -6.50 -10.77
N SER A 74 2.12 -6.24 -9.83
CA SER A 74 2.47 -5.84 -8.47
C SER A 74 2.83 -7.03 -7.55
N TYR A 75 2.20 -8.19 -7.77
CA TYR A 75 2.35 -9.40 -6.95
C TYR A 75 2.69 -10.60 -7.83
N THR A 76 3.88 -10.58 -8.42
CA THR A 76 4.36 -11.58 -9.39
C THR A 76 4.43 -13.00 -8.85
N ASN A 77 4.64 -13.16 -7.54
CA ASN A 77 4.78 -14.46 -6.87
C ASN A 77 3.50 -14.94 -6.16
N MET A 78 2.37 -14.25 -6.34
CA MET A 78 1.12 -14.64 -5.69
C MET A 78 0.57 -15.90 -6.34
N VAL A 79 0.62 -17.00 -5.60
CA VAL A 79 -0.04 -18.27 -5.96
C VAL A 79 -1.40 -18.27 -5.29
N VAL A 80 -2.45 -18.01 -6.06
CA VAL A 80 -3.83 -18.27 -5.63
C VAL A 80 -4.07 -19.77 -5.84
N ARG A 81 -4.42 -20.47 -4.75
CA ARG A 81 -4.56 -21.93 -4.73
C ARG A 81 -6.01 -22.33 -4.89
#